data_AF-A0A957U6H4-F1
#
_entry.id   AF-A0A957U6H4-F1
#
_cell.length_a   1.000
_cell.length_b   1.000
_cell.length_c   1.000
_cell.angle_alpha   90.00
_cell.angle_beta   90.00
_cell.angle_gamma   90.00
#
_symmetry.space_group_name_H-M   'P 1'
#
loop_
_entity.id
_entity.type
_entity.pdbx_description
1 polymer ?
#
loop_
_entity_poly.entity_id
_entity_poly.type
_entity_poly.pdbx_seq_one_letter_code
_entity_poly.pdbx_strand_id
1 'polypeptide(L)'
;MKKGSELSRRTFLRYTGMAAAGGFLAACAPAAPAPAAAPAAAVPQVCNPGDICIPAATTTLPTDAVTYRWLDSGDTKAVFWREFFEKYETAHPNISVEYDGLPWNEIAKIVPLGVQNGNLHD
;
A
#
# COMPACT_ATOMS: atom_id res chain seq x y z
N MET A 1 -20.30 50.98 -45.58
CA MET A 1 -20.42 50.59 -44.16
C MET A 1 -21.80 49.98 -43.92
N LYS A 2 -21.89 48.68 -43.58
CA LYS A 2 -23.10 48.05 -43.00
C LYS A 2 -22.65 47.11 -41.87
N LYS A 3 -23.25 47.33 -40.69
CA LYS A 3 -22.95 46.72 -39.38
C LYS A 3 -23.02 45.19 -39.43
N GLY A 4 -22.01 44.53 -38.86
CA GLY A 4 -22.07 43.09 -38.55
C GLY A 4 -23.07 42.82 -37.41
N SER A 5 -23.94 41.85 -37.60
CA SER A 5 -24.86 41.35 -36.59
C SER A 5 -24.09 40.61 -35.50
N GLU A 6 -24.13 41.12 -34.27
CA GLU A 6 -23.52 40.44 -33.11
C GLU A 6 -24.23 39.12 -32.81
N LEU A 7 -23.47 38.04 -32.72
CA LEU A 7 -23.95 36.74 -32.24
C LEU A 7 -24.38 36.88 -30.77
N SER A 8 -25.68 36.83 -30.51
CA SER A 8 -26.20 36.86 -29.15
C SER A 8 -25.85 35.57 -28.40
N ARG A 9 -25.47 35.70 -27.13
CA ARG A 9 -25.16 34.59 -26.20
C ARG A 9 -26.26 33.51 -26.17
N ARG A 10 -27.52 33.88 -26.41
CA ARG A 10 -28.65 32.93 -26.49
C ARG A 10 -28.59 32.03 -27.74
N THR A 11 -28.05 32.53 -28.85
CA THR A 11 -27.86 31.74 -30.08
C THR A 11 -26.73 30.74 -29.88
N PHE A 12 -25.63 31.16 -29.23
CA PHE A 12 -24.53 30.26 -28.88
C PHE A 12 -24.99 29.10 -27.96
N LEU A 13 -25.77 29.41 -26.92
CA LEU A 13 -26.29 28.40 -26.00
C LEU A 13 -27.27 27.40 -26.65
N ARG A 14 -28.01 27.81 -27.68
CA ARG A 14 -28.88 26.91 -28.45
C ARG A 14 -28.08 25.93 -29.30
N TYR A 15 -26.97 26.37 -29.90
CA TYR A 15 -26.10 25.50 -30.70
C TYR A 15 -25.30 24.52 -29.84
N THR A 16 -24.84 24.92 -28.65
CA THR A 16 -24.16 24.00 -27.72
C THR A 16 -25.11 23.00 -27.07
N GLY A 17 -26.37 23.36 -26.84
CA GLY A 17 -27.39 22.45 -26.30
C GLY A 17 -27.75 21.27 -27.23
N MET A 18 -27.71 21.46 -28.55
CA MET A 18 -28.00 20.39 -29.51
C MET A 18 -26.82 19.43 -29.78
N ALA A 19 -25.59 19.81 -29.41
CA ALA A 19 -24.41 18.95 -29.55
C ALA A 19 -24.30 17.89 -28.43
N ALA A 20 -24.97 18.08 -27.30
CA ALA A 20 -24.91 17.18 -26.15
C ALA A 20 -25.77 15.91 -26.28
N ALA A 21 -26.68 15.85 -27.26
CA ALA A 21 -27.61 14.73 -27.43
C ALA A 21 -27.06 13.55 -28.28
N GLY A 22 -25.89 13.70 -28.92
CA GLY A 22 -25.35 12.70 -29.86
C GLY A 22 -24.18 11.85 -29.36
N GLY A 23 -23.57 12.19 -28.21
CA GLY A 23 -22.30 11.59 -27.78
C GLY A 23 -22.39 10.36 -26.87
N PHE A 24 -23.59 9.94 -26.47
CA PHE A 24 -23.77 8.93 -25.40
C PHE A 24 -23.91 7.48 -25.86
N LEU A 25 -23.71 7.17 -27.16
CA LEU A 25 -23.87 5.80 -27.68
C LEU A 25 -22.55 5.06 -28.01
N ALA A 26 -21.38 5.65 -27.75
CA ALA A 26 -20.08 5.03 -28.06
C ALA A 26 -19.22 4.67 -26.83
N ALA A 27 -19.76 4.74 -25.61
CA ALA A 27 -18.99 4.51 -24.37
C ALA A 27 -19.05 3.05 -23.84
N CYS A 28 -19.73 2.13 -24.52
CA CYS A 28 -19.85 0.73 -24.10
C CYS A 28 -18.98 -0.23 -24.94
N ALA A 29 -17.70 0.08 -25.14
CA ALA A 29 -16.72 -0.92 -25.55
C ALA A 29 -15.95 -1.38 -24.30
N PRO A 30 -16.13 -2.63 -23.82
CA PRO A 30 -15.34 -3.13 -22.70
C PRO A 30 -13.87 -3.27 -23.11
N ALA A 31 -12.97 -2.70 -22.31
CA ALA A 31 -11.54 -2.89 -22.47
C ALA A 31 -11.20 -4.39 -22.34
N ALA A 32 -10.41 -4.91 -23.27
CA ALA A 32 -9.92 -6.28 -23.20
C ALA A 32 -9.07 -6.45 -21.92
N PRO A 33 -9.39 -7.42 -21.04
CA PRO A 33 -8.59 -7.63 -19.85
C PRO A 33 -7.20 -8.12 -20.25
N ALA A 34 -6.17 -7.48 -19.69
CA ALA A 34 -4.80 -7.98 -19.76
C ALA A 34 -4.75 -9.39 -19.13
N PRO A 35 -3.93 -10.33 -19.64
CA PRO A 35 -3.74 -11.61 -18.98
C PRO A 35 -3.23 -11.38 -17.56
N ALA A 36 -4.03 -11.78 -16.58
CA ALA A 36 -3.59 -11.82 -15.19
C ALA A 36 -2.42 -12.79 -15.09
N ALA A 37 -1.28 -12.34 -14.57
CA ALA A 37 -0.21 -13.23 -14.16
C ALA A 37 -0.78 -14.24 -13.16
N ALA A 38 -0.61 -15.53 -13.45
CA ALA A 38 -1.04 -16.58 -12.55
C ALA A 38 -0.34 -16.40 -11.19
N PRO A 39 -1.06 -16.39 -10.06
CA PRO A 39 -0.42 -16.45 -8.76
C PRO A 39 0.43 -17.72 -8.67
N ALA A 40 1.70 -17.59 -8.26
CA ALA A 40 2.46 -18.74 -7.82
C ALA A 40 1.65 -19.43 -6.71
N ALA A 41 1.35 -20.72 -6.89
CA ALA A 41 0.60 -21.48 -5.91
C ALA A 41 1.37 -21.46 -4.59
N ALA A 42 0.84 -20.76 -3.59
CA ALA A 42 1.36 -20.81 -2.24
C ALA A 42 1.19 -22.25 -1.74
N VAL A 43 2.31 -22.89 -1.38
CA VAL A 43 2.28 -24.17 -0.67
C VAL A 43 1.60 -23.90 0.67
N PRO A 44 0.49 -24.58 1.01
CA PRO A 44 -0.11 -24.42 2.34
C PRO A 44 0.87 -25.00 3.35
N GLN A 45 1.52 -24.15 4.15
CA GLN A 45 2.10 -24.62 5.38
C GLN A 45 0.95 -25.04 6.30
N VAL A 46 0.97 -26.30 6.73
CA VAL A 46 0.02 -26.79 7.73
C VAL A 46 0.37 -26.12 9.05
N CYS A 47 -0.50 -25.21 9.47
CA CYS A 47 -0.38 -24.48 10.72
C CYS A 47 -1.30 -25.12 11.73
N ASN A 48 -0.75 -25.52 12.89
CA ASN A 48 -1.60 -25.97 13.97
C ASN A 48 -2.40 -24.76 14.50
N PRO A 49 -3.66 -24.96 14.90
CA PRO A 49 -4.43 -23.89 15.55
C PRO A 49 -3.69 -23.35 16.77
N GLY A 50 -3.41 -22.05 16.78
CA GLY A 50 -2.72 -21.35 17.88
C GLY A 50 -1.24 -21.10 17.66
N ASP A 51 -0.60 -21.72 16.66
CA ASP A 51 0.80 -21.46 16.32
C ASP A 51 0.91 -20.26 15.36
N ILE A 52 1.93 -19.42 15.58
CA ILE A 52 2.32 -18.41 14.59
C ILE A 52 3.05 -19.10 13.43
N CYS A 53 2.48 -18.98 12.24
CA CYS A 53 3.03 -19.51 11.00
C CYS A 53 3.45 -18.41 10.05
N ILE A 54 4.62 -18.57 9.45
CA ILE A 54 5.14 -17.67 8.43
C ILE A 54 4.91 -18.33 7.07
N PRO A 55 3.99 -17.79 6.24
CA PRO A 55 3.78 -18.34 4.90
C PRO A 55 5.01 -18.11 4.03
N ALA A 56 5.16 -18.91 2.97
CA ALA A 56 6.18 -18.65 1.97
C ALA A 56 6.01 -17.24 1.37
N ALA A 57 7.11 -16.48 1.31
CA ALA A 57 7.08 -15.14 0.76
C ALA A 57 6.63 -15.17 -0.72
N THR A 58 5.70 -14.28 -1.06
CA THR A 58 5.21 -14.12 -2.45
C THR A 58 6.06 -13.13 -3.26
N THR A 59 7.11 -12.60 -2.65
CA THR A 59 8.03 -11.60 -3.22
C THR A 59 9.47 -12.03 -2.98
N THR A 60 10.40 -11.42 -3.71
CA THR A 60 11.82 -11.60 -3.49
C THR A 60 12.21 -10.99 -2.15
N LEU A 61 12.69 -11.83 -1.23
CA LEU A 61 13.31 -11.39 0.01
C LEU A 61 14.79 -11.07 -0.21
N PRO A 62 15.41 -10.23 0.65
CA PRO A 62 16.86 -10.06 0.66
C PRO A 62 17.56 -11.41 0.75
N THR A 63 18.70 -11.54 0.07
CA THR A 63 19.56 -12.74 0.16
C THR A 63 20.72 -12.57 1.13
N ASP A 64 21.13 -11.31 1.33
CA ASP A 64 22.19 -10.96 2.27
C ASP A 64 21.65 -10.94 3.71
N ALA A 65 22.58 -10.94 4.67
CA ALA A 65 22.24 -10.73 6.08
C ALA A 65 21.76 -9.28 6.28
N VAL A 66 20.51 -9.12 6.73
CA VAL A 66 19.89 -7.81 6.96
C VAL A 66 19.24 -7.79 8.33
N THR A 67 19.40 -6.67 9.04
CA THR A 67 18.69 -6.39 10.30
C THR A 67 17.75 -5.22 10.09
N TYR A 68 16.46 -5.42 10.39
CA TYR A 68 15.46 -4.36 10.41
C TYR A 68 15.22 -3.91 11.85
N ARG A 69 15.17 -2.59 12.06
CA ARG A 69 14.84 -2.01 13.36
C ARG A 69 13.35 -1.73 13.37
N TRP A 70 12.62 -2.33 14.31
CA TRP A 70 11.18 -2.18 14.45
C TRP A 70 10.83 -1.45 15.74
N LEU A 71 10.20 -0.28 15.63
CA LEU A 71 9.70 0.49 16.76
C LEU A 71 8.18 0.37 16.87
N ASP A 72 7.69 0.05 18.06
CA ASP A 72 6.25 -0.08 18.32
C ASP A 72 5.89 0.27 19.77
N SER A 73 4.60 0.48 20.02
CA SER A 73 4.04 0.62 21.37
C SER A 73 4.08 -0.73 22.10
N GLY A 74 5.12 -0.99 22.89
CA GLY A 74 5.43 -2.28 23.52
C GLY A 74 4.47 -2.79 24.61
N ASP A 75 3.17 -2.53 24.47
CA ASP A 75 2.09 -3.01 25.33
C ASP A 75 1.81 -4.52 25.10
N THR A 76 0.58 -4.98 25.37
CA THR A 76 0.20 -6.40 25.26
C THR A 76 0.57 -7.04 23.91
N LYS A 77 0.59 -6.27 22.82
CA LYS A 77 0.99 -6.81 21.50
C LYS A 77 2.47 -7.19 21.41
N ALA A 78 3.32 -6.69 22.30
CA ALA A 78 4.74 -7.02 22.33
C ALA A 78 5.01 -8.51 22.60
N VAL A 79 4.06 -9.21 23.25
CA VAL A 79 4.14 -10.67 23.41
C VAL A 79 4.03 -11.36 22.05
N PHE A 80 3.04 -10.95 21.26
CA PHE A 80 2.86 -11.46 19.90
C PHE A 80 4.05 -11.11 19.00
N TRP A 81 4.52 -9.85 19.02
CA TRP A 81 5.61 -9.44 18.14
C TRP A 81 6.91 -10.19 18.40
N ARG A 82 7.27 -10.44 19.67
CA ARG A 82 8.46 -11.22 20.00
C ARG A 82 8.39 -12.64 19.45
N GLU A 83 7.27 -13.31 19.67
CA GLU A 83 7.08 -14.67 19.15
C GLU A 83 7.04 -14.68 17.61
N PHE A 84 6.37 -13.69 17.00
CA PHE A 84 6.31 -13.55 15.56
C PHE A 84 7.70 -13.36 14.95
N PHE A 85 8.52 -12.47 15.50
CA PHE A 85 9.88 -12.23 15.00
C PHE A 85 10.75 -13.47 15.17
N GLU A 86 10.67 -14.19 16.29
CA GLU A 86 11.39 -15.46 16.46
C GLU A 86 11.02 -16.47 15.36
N LYS A 87 9.73 -16.62 15.05
CA LYS A 87 9.27 -17.49 13.95
C LYS A 87 9.71 -16.98 12.59
N TYR A 88 9.68 -15.67 12.37
CA TYR A 88 10.09 -15.03 11.12
C TYR A 88 11.59 -15.20 10.86
N GLU A 89 12.43 -14.98 11.87
CA GLU A 89 13.88 -15.21 11.78
C GLU A 89 14.20 -16.70 11.60
N THR A 90 13.43 -17.60 12.21
CA THR A 90 13.58 -19.04 11.98
C THR A 90 13.25 -19.43 10.53
N ALA A 91 12.20 -18.83 9.95
CA ALA A 91 11.81 -19.05 8.56
C ALA A 91 12.78 -18.36 7.56
N HIS A 92 13.40 -17.26 7.98
CA HIS A 92 14.26 -16.42 7.17
C HIS A 92 15.56 -16.09 7.92
N PRO A 93 16.50 -17.04 8.04
CA PRO A 93 17.68 -16.90 8.90
C PRO A 93 18.68 -15.82 8.45
N ASN A 94 18.48 -15.24 7.27
CA ASN A 94 19.24 -14.09 6.79
C ASN A 94 18.61 -12.73 7.16
N ILE A 95 17.42 -12.74 7.77
CA ILE A 95 16.73 -11.52 8.21
C ILE A 95 16.65 -11.57 9.73
N SER A 96 17.08 -10.50 10.40
CA SER A 96 16.89 -10.27 11.83
C SER A 96 16.06 -9.02 12.09
N VAL A 97 15.35 -8.98 13.21
CA VAL A 97 14.53 -7.85 13.64
C VAL A 97 14.94 -7.39 15.04
N GLU A 98 15.48 -6.17 15.11
CA GLU A 98 15.71 -5.46 16.37
C GLU A 98 14.39 -4.81 16.83
N TYR A 99 13.73 -5.43 17.81
CA TYR A 99 12.43 -4.96 18.31
C TYR A 99 12.57 -4.03 19.52
N ASP A 100 12.18 -2.77 19.33
CA ASP A 100 12.05 -1.76 20.38
C ASP A 100 10.57 -1.51 20.71
N GLY A 101 10.07 -2.23 21.71
CA GLY A 101 8.74 -1.99 22.27
C GLY A 101 8.77 -0.90 23.35
N LEU A 102 8.31 0.31 23.05
CA LEU A 102 8.35 1.46 23.96
C LEU A 102 6.95 1.91 24.40
N PRO A 103 6.79 2.53 25.57
CA PRO A 103 5.51 3.13 25.94
C PRO A 103 5.23 4.38 25.08
N TRP A 104 3.95 4.69 24.88
CA TRP A 104 3.49 5.77 23.99
C TRP A 104 4.14 7.14 24.26
N ASN A 105 4.38 7.46 25.53
CA ASN A 105 5.02 8.71 25.93
C ASN A 105 6.48 8.82 25.48
N GLU A 106 7.19 7.70 25.30
CA GLU A 106 8.56 7.68 24.77
C GLU A 106 8.57 7.67 23.24
N ILE A 107 7.65 6.94 22.59
CA ILE A 107 7.49 6.96 21.12
C ILE A 107 7.23 8.39 20.62
N ALA A 108 6.36 9.13 21.31
CA ALA A 108 6.04 10.52 20.98
C ALA A 108 7.26 11.46 21.03
N LYS A 109 8.34 11.06 21.73
CA LYS A 109 9.61 11.81 21.77
C LYS A 109 10.60 11.29 20.74
N ILE A 110 10.75 9.96 20.66
CA ILE A 110 11.80 9.31 19.87
C ILE A 110 11.51 9.40 18.37
N VAL A 111 10.25 9.23 17.94
CA VAL A 111 9.93 9.27 16.51
C VAL A 111 10.28 10.63 15.90
N PRO A 112 9.84 11.78 16.46
CA PRO A 112 10.24 13.09 15.92
C PRO A 112 11.76 13.29 15.91
N LEU A 113 12.47 12.88 16.95
CA LEU A 113 13.93 13.00 17.03
C LEU A 113 14.63 12.11 16.00
N GLY A 114 14.18 10.88 15.81
CA GLY A 114 14.69 9.95 14.81
C GLY A 114 14.51 10.49 13.40
N VAL A 115 13.35 11.07 13.10
CA VAL A 115 13.09 11.73 11.80
C VAL A 115 14.01 12.93 11.60
N GLN A 116 14.13 13.80 12.61
CA GLN A 116 14.99 14.99 12.53
C GLN A 116 16.47 14.63 12.33
N ASN A 117 16.92 13.55 12.95
CA ASN A 117 18.30 13.08 12.87
C ASN A 117 18.56 12.14 11.68
N GLY A 118 17.53 11.77 10.92
CA GLY A 118 17.64 10.81 9.81
C GLY A 118 18.03 9.39 10.25
N ASN A 119 17.66 9.00 11.48
CA ASN A 119 18.01 7.71 12.08
C ASN A 119 16.80 7.06 12.76
N LEU A 120 15.58 7.31 12.25
CA LEU A 120 14.43 6.54 12.67
C LEU A 120 14.64 5.06 12.31
N HIS A 121 14.04 4.16 13.11
CA HIS A 121 13.76 2.76 12.74
C HIS A 121 13.19 2.64 11.32
N ASP A 122 13.33 1.47 10.72
CA ASP A 122 12.99 1.19 9.31
C ASP A 122 11.47 1.22 9.07
#